data_AF-A0AAU7ETF9-F1
#
_entry.id   AF-A0AAU7ETF9-F1
#
_cell.length_a   1.000
_cell.length_b   1.000
_cell.length_c   1.000
_cell.angle_alpha   90.00
_cell.angle_beta   90.00
_cell.angle_gamma   90.00
#
_symmetry.space_group_name_H-M   'P 1'
#
loop_
_entity.id
_entity.type
_entity.pdbx_description
1 polymer ?
#
loop_
_entity_poly.entity_id
_entity_poly.type
_entity_poly.pdbx_seq_one_letter_code
_entity_poly.pdbx_strand_id
1 'polypeptide(L)'
;MSLAKVNNESFSANLYLDGLPVVLNQQRLQQTLRHKRITQGEKLDAEVGLADSRTSALITLADNEDDAPLLLRFVPEGNCYAIQVIHPGVFDGARLFIEDKTHNLLVSTSAPAQLYSISTYGVAKASLSNIASGPAYIELNSEPKDKPLYRQVSDGMSKFLDANPNGTGHNAFNPKPARFVISVLK
;
A
#
# COMPACT_ATOMS: atom_id res chain seq x y z
N MET A 1 -29.30 -18.41 -4.25
CA MET A 1 -28.14 -18.08 -3.40
C MET A 1 -26.90 -18.13 -4.28
N SER A 2 -26.17 -17.03 -4.41
CA SER A 2 -24.90 -17.02 -5.17
C SER A 2 -23.83 -17.71 -4.36
N LEU A 3 -23.14 -18.70 -4.93
CA LEU A 3 -21.93 -19.26 -4.34
C LEU A 3 -20.94 -18.10 -4.14
N ALA A 4 -20.47 -17.90 -2.91
CA ALA A 4 -19.41 -16.94 -2.66
C ALA A 4 -18.19 -17.38 -3.48
N LYS A 5 -17.71 -16.50 -4.38
CA LYS A 5 -16.49 -16.75 -5.14
C LYS A 5 -15.33 -16.79 -4.14
N VAL A 6 -14.81 -17.99 -3.86
CA VAL A 6 -13.62 -18.17 -3.01
C VAL A 6 -12.41 -17.88 -3.87
N ASN A 7 -11.52 -17.02 -3.38
CA ASN A 7 -10.24 -16.77 -4.03
C ASN A 7 -9.35 -18.00 -3.78
N ASN A 8 -8.81 -18.59 -4.82
CA ASN A 8 -7.98 -19.80 -4.73
C ASN A 8 -6.60 -19.66 -5.38
N GLU A 9 -6.34 -18.54 -6.05
CA GLU A 9 -5.09 -18.29 -6.77
C GLU A 9 -4.33 -17.11 -6.15
N SER A 10 -3.05 -17.34 -5.86
CA SER A 10 -2.12 -16.26 -5.52
C SER A 10 -1.67 -15.54 -6.78
N PHE A 11 -1.48 -14.23 -6.70
CA PHE A 11 -0.95 -13.44 -7.81
C PHE A 11 -0.04 -12.33 -7.31
N SER A 12 0.78 -11.83 -8.22
CA SER A 12 1.62 -10.67 -7.97
C SER A 12 1.11 -9.46 -8.73
N ALA A 13 1.21 -8.28 -8.13
CA ALA A 13 0.80 -7.04 -8.76
C ALA A 13 1.60 -5.85 -8.24
N ASN A 14 1.57 -4.77 -9.02
CA ASN A 14 1.97 -3.44 -8.58
C ASN A 14 0.72 -2.58 -8.35
N LEU A 15 0.84 -1.61 -7.44
CA LEU A 15 -0.18 -0.60 -7.20
C LEU A 15 0.36 0.78 -7.57
N TYR A 16 -0.51 1.62 -8.11
CA TYR A 16 -0.22 3.00 -8.46
C TYR A 16 -1.34 3.90 -7.96
N LEU A 17 -1.03 5.15 -7.67
CA LEU A 17 -2.02 6.16 -7.33
C LEU A 17 -1.59 7.50 -7.91
N ASP A 18 -2.50 8.18 -8.63
CA ASP A 18 -2.24 9.45 -9.29
C ASP A 18 -1.00 9.44 -10.19
N GLY A 19 -0.77 8.34 -10.91
CA GLY A 19 0.39 8.14 -11.80
C GLY A 19 1.66 7.65 -11.08
N LEU A 20 1.74 7.77 -9.76
CA LEU A 20 2.92 7.39 -8.98
C LEU A 20 2.85 5.93 -8.51
N PRO A 21 3.97 5.18 -8.57
CA PRO A 21 4.03 3.84 -8.04
C PRO A 21 3.97 3.84 -6.51
N VAL A 22 3.26 2.85 -5.96
CA VAL A 22 3.33 2.52 -4.53
C VAL A 22 4.68 1.85 -4.26
N VAL A 23 5.39 2.35 -3.25
CA VAL A 23 6.73 1.89 -2.88
C VAL A 23 6.83 1.66 -1.37
N LEU A 24 7.82 0.87 -0.96
CA LEU A 24 8.29 0.86 0.41
C LEU A 24 9.09 2.14 0.68
N ASN A 25 8.91 2.78 1.83
CA ASN A 25 9.63 4.02 2.13
C ASN A 25 11.14 3.83 2.16
N GLN A 26 11.63 2.65 2.56
CA GLN A 26 13.04 2.28 2.40
C GLN A 26 13.53 2.46 0.94
N GLN A 27 12.75 2.03 -0.07
CA GLN A 27 13.10 2.22 -1.47
C GLN A 27 13.21 3.69 -1.82
N ARG A 28 12.23 4.51 -1.39
CA ARG A 28 12.21 5.95 -1.65
C ARG A 28 13.44 6.64 -1.07
N LEU A 29 13.76 6.38 0.20
CA LEU A 29 14.92 6.96 0.88
C LEU A 29 16.26 6.53 0.25
N GLN A 30 16.39 5.25 -0.13
CA GLN A 30 17.57 4.77 -0.88
C GLN A 30 17.70 5.49 -2.23
N GLN A 31 16.58 5.74 -2.91
CA GLN A 31 16.56 6.53 -4.13
C GLN A 31 17.02 7.96 -3.89
N THR A 32 16.51 8.63 -2.84
CA THR A 32 16.93 9.98 -2.46
C THR A 32 18.46 10.05 -2.31
N LEU A 33 19.08 9.10 -1.61
CA LEU A 33 20.54 9.06 -1.43
C LEU A 33 21.35 8.84 -2.72
N ARG A 34 20.73 8.32 -3.79
CA ARG A 34 21.38 8.16 -5.10
C ARG A 34 21.34 9.44 -5.94
N HIS A 35 20.51 10.42 -5.57
CA HIS A 35 20.40 11.66 -6.31
C HIS A 35 21.64 12.54 -6.11
N LYS A 36 22.28 12.94 -7.21
CA LYS A 36 23.51 13.75 -7.18
C LYS A 36 23.31 15.20 -6.69
N ARG A 37 22.06 15.66 -6.57
CA ARG A 37 21.70 17.07 -6.29
C ARG A 37 20.84 17.22 -5.04
N ILE A 38 21.12 16.44 -4.00
CA ILE A 38 20.52 16.62 -2.68
C ILE A 38 21.40 17.51 -1.81
N THR A 39 20.79 18.27 -0.92
CA THR A 39 21.45 19.02 0.15
C THR A 39 21.97 18.07 1.23
N GLN A 40 22.88 18.56 2.07
CA GLN A 40 23.39 17.79 3.21
C GLN A 40 22.27 17.48 4.23
N GLY A 41 21.30 18.39 4.40
CA GLY A 41 20.15 18.16 5.27
C GLY A 41 19.28 17.00 4.77
N GLU A 42 18.90 17.02 3.50
CA GLU A 42 18.10 15.95 2.88
C GLU A 42 18.82 14.60 2.93
N LYS A 43 20.14 14.60 2.75
CA LYS A 43 20.95 13.39 2.90
C LYS A 43 20.87 12.84 4.33
N LEU A 44 21.04 13.69 5.34
CA LEU A 44 20.97 13.29 6.74
C LEU A 44 19.58 12.77 7.11
N ASP A 45 18.52 13.46 6.66
CA ASP A 45 17.14 13.05 6.88
C ASP A 45 16.86 11.67 6.28
N ALA A 46 17.39 11.39 5.08
CA ALA A 46 17.27 10.10 4.44
C ALA A 46 18.04 8.99 5.18
N GLU A 47 19.26 9.28 5.65
CA GLU A 47 20.05 8.34 6.46
C GLU A 47 19.38 8.02 7.80
N VAL A 48 18.84 9.04 8.49
CA VAL A 48 18.07 8.86 9.73
C VAL A 48 16.81 8.04 9.48
N GLY A 49 16.06 8.33 8.42
CA GLY A 49 14.87 7.57 8.05
C GLY A 49 15.15 6.10 7.71
N LEU A 50 16.31 5.81 7.12
CA LEU A 50 16.75 4.44 6.85
C LEU A 50 17.18 3.69 8.11
N ALA A 51 17.74 4.40 9.09
CA ALA A 51 18.07 3.82 10.39
C ALA A 51 16.83 3.56 11.26
N ASP A 52 15.74 4.30 11.03
CA ASP A 52 14.47 4.11 11.73
C ASP A 52 13.63 3.00 11.06
N SER A 53 13.57 1.84 11.74
CA SER A 53 12.87 0.65 11.23
C SER A 53 11.39 0.90 10.89
N ARG A 54 10.70 1.71 11.70
CA ARG A 54 9.28 2.01 11.51
C ARG A 54 9.07 2.91 10.29
N THR A 55 9.92 3.93 10.14
CA THR A 55 9.91 4.87 9.02
C THR A 55 10.21 4.14 7.73
N SER A 56 11.23 3.27 7.72
CA SER A 56 11.57 2.44 6.56
C SER A 56 10.46 1.48 6.16
N ALA A 57 9.67 0.98 7.13
CA ALA A 57 8.59 0.02 6.92
C ALA A 57 7.29 0.63 6.35
N LEU A 58 7.19 1.95 6.19
CA LEU A 58 5.97 2.58 5.67
C LEU A 58 5.71 2.23 4.20
N ILE A 59 4.46 1.99 3.85
CA ILE A 59 4.00 1.99 2.46
C ILE A 59 3.66 3.43 2.05
N THR A 60 4.20 3.89 0.93
CA THR A 60 4.12 5.27 0.45
C THR A 60 4.03 5.33 -1.07
N LEU A 61 4.04 6.54 -1.64
CA LEU A 61 4.22 6.75 -3.08
C LEU A 61 5.68 7.12 -3.36
N ALA A 62 6.14 6.77 -4.55
CA ALA A 62 7.43 7.21 -5.03
C ALA A 62 7.47 8.72 -5.28
N ASP A 63 8.68 9.25 -5.43
CA ASP A 63 8.89 10.66 -5.74
C ASP A 63 8.68 10.94 -7.24
N ASN A 64 8.87 9.92 -8.10
CA ASN A 64 8.74 10.03 -9.56
C ASN A 64 7.92 8.87 -10.16
N GLU A 65 7.33 9.09 -11.34
CA GLU A 65 6.55 8.08 -12.07
C GLU A 65 7.41 6.89 -12.54
N ASP A 66 8.69 7.14 -12.84
CA ASP A 66 9.64 6.14 -13.35
C ASP A 66 10.30 5.29 -12.24
N ASP A 67 10.00 5.58 -10.97
CA ASP A 67 10.55 4.82 -9.86
C ASP A 67 10.04 3.37 -9.86
N ALA A 68 10.89 2.42 -9.49
CA ALA A 68 10.53 1.01 -9.52
C ALA A 68 9.40 0.71 -8.52
N PRO A 69 8.24 0.18 -8.97
CA PRO A 69 7.11 -0.09 -8.09
C PRO A 69 7.40 -1.24 -7.13
N LEU A 70 6.79 -1.19 -5.95
CA LEU A 70 6.82 -2.31 -5.01
C LEU A 70 6.05 -3.49 -5.59
N LEU A 71 6.67 -4.66 -5.53
CA LEU A 71 6.05 -5.92 -5.92
C LEU A 71 5.28 -6.50 -4.73
N LEU A 72 3.97 -6.66 -4.90
CA LEU A 72 3.07 -7.21 -3.89
C LEU A 72 2.58 -8.58 -4.32
N ARG A 73 2.62 -9.55 -3.41
CA ARG A 73 2.02 -10.87 -3.57
C ARG A 73 0.74 -10.95 -2.76
N PHE A 74 -0.37 -11.19 -3.46
CA PHE A 74 -1.68 -11.38 -2.88
C PHE A 74 -1.91 -12.87 -2.69
N VAL A 75 -1.96 -13.33 -1.44
CA VAL A 75 -2.20 -14.72 -1.06
C VAL A 75 -3.64 -14.83 -0.60
N PRO A 76 -4.49 -15.63 -1.28
CA PRO A 76 -5.91 -15.69 -0.95
C PRO A 76 -6.15 -16.40 0.39
N GLU A 77 -7.02 -15.81 1.19
CA GLU A 77 -7.57 -16.41 2.41
C GLU A 77 -9.09 -16.19 2.39
N GLY A 78 -9.84 -17.21 1.92
CA GLY A 78 -11.29 -17.10 1.71
C GLY A 78 -11.65 -16.12 0.59
N ASN A 79 -12.32 -15.03 0.93
CA ASN A 79 -12.67 -13.93 0.00
C ASN A 79 -11.78 -12.69 0.20
N CYS A 80 -10.72 -12.81 0.98
CA CYS A 80 -9.75 -11.77 1.26
C CYS A 80 -8.34 -12.21 0.83
N TYR A 81 -7.36 -11.36 1.09
CA TYR A 81 -5.96 -11.56 0.76
C TYR A 81 -5.07 -11.18 1.95
N ALA A 82 -4.13 -12.06 2.29
CA ALA A 82 -2.91 -11.64 2.97
C ALA A 82 -1.95 -11.08 1.92
N ILE A 83 -1.43 -9.88 2.13
CA ILE A 83 -0.56 -9.21 1.16
C ILE A 83 0.87 -9.18 1.70
N GLN A 84 1.79 -9.73 0.92
CA GLN A 84 3.21 -9.80 1.21
C GLN A 84 3.97 -8.90 0.25
N VAL A 85 5.06 -8.30 0.69
CA VAL A 85 6.00 -7.63 -0.19
C VAL A 85 7.06 -8.62 -0.69
N ILE A 86 7.43 -8.48 -1.95
CA ILE A 86 8.60 -9.14 -2.54
C ILE A 86 9.64 -8.03 -2.74
N HIS A 87 10.62 -7.96 -1.85
CA HIS A 87 11.57 -6.85 -1.80
C HIS A 87 12.92 -7.32 -1.28
N PRO A 88 14.05 -7.01 -1.95
CA PRO A 88 15.36 -7.41 -1.44
C PRO A 88 15.67 -6.79 -0.08
N GLY A 89 16.10 -7.61 0.88
CA GLY A 89 16.59 -7.16 2.18
C GLY A 89 15.66 -7.54 3.33
N VAL A 90 15.64 -6.69 4.38
CA VAL A 90 15.03 -7.02 5.68
C VAL A 90 13.51 -7.15 5.66
N PHE A 91 12.86 -6.63 4.62
CA PHE A 91 11.42 -6.69 4.46
C PHE A 91 10.97 -7.77 3.47
N ASP A 92 11.86 -8.62 2.95
CA ASP A 92 11.43 -9.69 2.05
C ASP A 92 10.40 -10.61 2.72
N GLY A 93 9.27 -10.85 2.06
CA GLY A 93 8.16 -11.63 2.60
C GLY A 93 7.39 -10.95 3.76
N ALA A 94 7.72 -9.70 4.11
CA ALA A 94 6.99 -8.96 5.12
C ALA A 94 5.53 -8.74 4.70
N ARG A 95 4.62 -8.78 5.67
CA ARG A 95 3.17 -8.64 5.43
C ARG A 95 2.74 -7.21 5.64
N LEU A 96 1.78 -6.76 4.84
CA LEU A 96 1.09 -5.51 5.05
C LEU A 96 0.25 -5.59 6.33
N PHE A 97 0.36 -4.59 7.19
CA PHE A 97 -0.48 -4.45 8.37
C PHE A 97 -0.76 -2.98 8.66
N ILE A 98 -1.91 -2.72 9.27
CA ILE A 98 -2.27 -1.43 9.84
C ILE A 98 -1.79 -1.38 11.30
N GLU A 99 -0.97 -0.38 11.62
CA GLU A 99 -0.51 -0.14 12.98
C GLU A 99 -1.62 0.48 13.84
N ASP A 100 -1.98 -0.15 14.97
CA ASP A 100 -3.12 0.26 15.79
C ASP A 100 -3.06 1.71 16.29
N LYS A 101 -1.87 2.19 16.67
CA LYS A 101 -1.72 3.52 17.29
C LYS A 101 -1.88 4.66 16.29
N THR A 102 -1.39 4.48 15.07
CA THR A 102 -1.30 5.57 14.09
C THR A 102 -2.15 5.34 12.86
N HIS A 103 -2.77 4.17 12.74
CA HIS A 103 -3.55 3.73 11.58
C HIS A 103 -2.75 3.61 10.27
N ASN A 104 -1.43 3.83 10.29
CA ASN A 104 -0.61 3.77 9.09
C ASN A 104 -0.48 2.33 8.57
N LEU A 105 -0.42 2.19 7.26
CA LEU A 105 -0.06 0.97 6.55
C LEU A 105 1.45 0.80 6.52
N LEU A 106 1.92 -0.28 7.13
CA LEU A 106 3.33 -0.66 7.22
C LEU A 106 3.53 -2.09 6.72
N VAL A 107 4.79 -2.51 6.61
CA VAL A 107 5.19 -3.89 6.43
C VAL A 107 5.88 -4.43 7.67
N SER A 108 5.65 -5.70 8.00
CA SER A 108 6.37 -6.37 9.08
C SER A 108 6.44 -7.88 8.86
N THR A 109 7.57 -8.47 9.24
CA THR A 109 7.78 -9.92 9.26
C THR A 109 7.25 -10.58 10.54
N SER A 110 6.92 -9.79 11.56
CA SER A 110 6.49 -10.25 12.89
C SER A 110 5.09 -9.80 13.28
N ALA A 111 4.47 -8.88 12.54
CA ALA A 111 3.12 -8.42 12.83
C ALA A 111 2.07 -9.55 12.63
N PRO A 112 0.96 -9.51 13.38
CA PRO A 112 -0.17 -10.40 13.14
C PRO A 112 -0.64 -10.33 11.68
N ALA A 113 -1.08 -11.46 11.14
CA ALA A 113 -1.67 -11.49 9.81
C ALA A 113 -2.93 -10.60 9.79
N GLN A 114 -2.96 -9.66 8.85
CA GLN A 114 -4.14 -8.88 8.53
C GLN A 114 -4.59 -9.22 7.12
N LEU A 115 -5.91 -9.27 6.96
CA LEU A 115 -6.54 -9.57 5.69
C LEU A 115 -7.04 -8.28 5.05
N TYR A 116 -7.02 -8.29 3.72
CA TYR A 116 -7.51 -7.20 2.92
C TYR A 116 -8.47 -7.71 1.86
N SER A 117 -9.54 -6.98 1.60
CA SER A 117 -10.38 -7.19 0.42
C SER A 117 -10.10 -6.13 -0.62
N ILE A 118 -10.36 -6.49 -1.87
CA ILE A 118 -10.23 -5.60 -3.02
C ILE A 118 -11.64 -5.25 -3.47
N SER A 119 -12.01 -3.97 -3.49
CA SER A 119 -13.25 -3.52 -4.14
C SER A 119 -12.93 -2.94 -5.52
N THR A 120 -13.80 -3.17 -6.50
CA THR A 120 -13.73 -2.57 -7.84
C THR A 120 -15.14 -2.27 -8.34
N TYR A 121 -15.27 -1.75 -9.57
CA TYR A 121 -16.56 -1.31 -10.13
C TYR A 121 -17.62 -2.42 -10.07
N GLY A 122 -18.64 -2.21 -9.25
CA GLY A 122 -19.77 -3.13 -9.06
C GLY A 122 -19.44 -4.41 -8.26
N VAL A 123 -18.23 -4.54 -7.69
CA VAL A 123 -17.80 -5.75 -6.96
C VAL A 123 -17.08 -5.36 -5.67
N ALA A 124 -17.71 -5.62 -4.52
CA ALA A 124 -17.17 -5.26 -3.20
C ALA A 124 -15.98 -6.12 -2.76
N LYS A 125 -15.98 -7.41 -3.10
CA LYS A 125 -14.88 -8.36 -2.85
C LYS A 125 -14.46 -9.03 -4.15
N ALA A 126 -13.62 -8.32 -4.88
CA ALA A 126 -13.07 -8.72 -6.17
C ALA A 126 -12.07 -9.86 -6.01
N SER A 127 -12.12 -10.78 -6.97
CA SER A 127 -11.16 -11.86 -7.16
C SER A 127 -10.16 -11.51 -8.27
N LEU A 128 -9.11 -12.33 -8.44
CA LEU A 128 -8.17 -12.20 -9.55
C LEU A 128 -8.89 -12.11 -10.92
N SER A 129 -9.93 -12.93 -11.13
CA SER A 129 -10.70 -12.92 -12.38
C SER A 129 -11.37 -11.59 -12.71
N ASN A 130 -11.58 -10.71 -11.71
CA ASN A 130 -12.16 -9.39 -11.90
C ASN A 130 -11.13 -8.34 -12.35
N ILE A 131 -9.83 -8.61 -12.16
CA ILE A 131 -8.74 -7.63 -12.36
C ILE A 131 -7.63 -8.14 -13.30
N ALA A 132 -7.68 -9.40 -13.76
CA ALA A 132 -6.63 -10.00 -14.57
C ALA A 132 -6.56 -9.51 -16.03
N SER A 133 -7.55 -8.76 -16.51
CA SER A 133 -7.64 -8.35 -17.93
C SER A 133 -6.80 -7.11 -18.28
N GLY A 134 -6.10 -6.53 -17.32
CA GLY A 134 -5.27 -5.32 -17.50
C GLY A 134 -5.32 -4.41 -16.27
N PRO A 135 -4.78 -3.18 -16.37
CA PRO A 135 -4.87 -2.21 -15.29
C PRO A 135 -6.32 -1.96 -14.86
N ALA A 136 -6.59 -2.07 -13.56
CA ALA A 136 -7.93 -1.89 -13.01
C ALA A 136 -7.91 -0.91 -11.84
N TYR A 137 -8.98 -0.12 -11.69
CA TYR A 137 -9.15 0.69 -10.49
C TYR A 137 -9.69 -0.16 -9.34
N ILE A 138 -9.02 -0.10 -8.20
CA ILE A 138 -9.41 -0.82 -6.99
C ILE A 138 -9.34 0.09 -5.76
N GLU A 139 -10.06 -0.29 -4.71
CA GLU A 139 -9.77 0.17 -3.36
C GLU A 139 -9.34 -1.04 -2.53
N LEU A 140 -8.41 -0.82 -1.61
CA LEU A 140 -7.97 -1.84 -0.68
C LEU A 140 -8.64 -1.59 0.67
N ASN A 141 -9.30 -2.61 1.21
CA ASN A 141 -10.06 -2.51 2.45
C ASN A 141 -9.45 -3.42 3.52
N SER A 142 -9.26 -2.92 4.73
CA SER A 142 -8.75 -3.69 5.87
C SER A 142 -9.87 -4.50 6.53
N GLU A 143 -9.73 -5.82 6.57
CA GLU A 143 -10.73 -6.80 7.01
C GLU A 143 -10.54 -7.29 8.46
N PRO A 144 -10.29 -6.37 9.41
CA PRO A 144 -10.94 -6.50 10.72
C PRO A 144 -11.99 -5.41 10.97
N LYS A 145 -11.91 -4.27 10.26
CA LYS A 145 -12.72 -3.07 10.53
C LYS A 145 -13.61 -2.64 9.36
N ASP A 146 -13.52 -3.32 8.22
CA ASP A 146 -14.23 -2.99 6.97
C ASP A 146 -14.01 -1.53 6.55
N LYS A 147 -12.75 -1.10 6.62
CA LYS A 147 -12.37 0.28 6.30
C LYS A 147 -11.51 0.33 5.05
N PRO A 148 -11.82 1.20 4.08
CA PRO A 148 -10.92 1.45 2.97
C PRO A 148 -9.65 2.14 3.45
N LEU A 149 -8.58 2.00 2.68
CA LEU A 149 -7.41 2.83 2.86
C LEU A 149 -7.67 4.25 2.36
N TYR A 150 -7.26 5.24 3.14
CA TYR A 150 -7.23 6.64 2.77
C TYR A 150 -5.79 7.09 2.55
N ARG A 151 -5.60 8.06 1.65
CA ARG A 151 -4.33 8.78 1.50
C ARG A 151 -4.32 9.98 2.44
N GLN A 152 -3.24 10.13 3.18
CA GLN A 152 -2.87 11.36 3.87
C GLN A 152 -1.54 11.86 3.32
N VAL A 153 -1.44 13.15 3.08
CA VAL A 153 -0.16 13.79 2.71
C VAL A 153 0.29 14.63 3.91
N SER A 154 1.50 14.37 4.40
CA SER A 154 2.14 15.12 5.48
C SER A 154 3.60 15.31 5.14
N ASP A 155 4.13 16.53 5.24
CA ASP A 155 5.54 16.84 4.98
C ASP A 155 6.02 16.35 3.61
N GLY A 156 5.17 16.50 2.58
CA GLY A 156 5.45 16.04 1.21
C GLY A 156 5.37 14.52 0.99
N MET A 157 5.23 13.72 2.04
CA MET A 157 5.13 12.26 1.97
C MET A 157 3.66 11.82 1.96
N SER A 158 3.32 10.88 1.06
CA SER A 158 2.03 10.17 1.10
C SER A 158 2.09 9.00 2.08
N LYS A 159 1.08 8.89 2.95
CA LYS A 159 0.85 7.76 3.84
C LYS A 159 -0.52 7.18 3.58
N PHE A 160 -0.66 5.87 3.78
CA PHE A 160 -1.94 5.20 3.68
C PHE A 160 -2.41 4.77 5.06
N LEU A 161 -3.70 4.92 5.37
CA LEU A 161 -4.25 4.54 6.65
C LEU A 161 -5.69 4.04 6.59
N ASP A 162 -6.11 3.23 7.57
CA ASP A 162 -7.49 2.74 7.69
C ASP A 162 -8.44 3.72 8.42
N ALA A 163 -7.99 4.94 8.72
CA ALA A 163 -8.79 5.96 9.36
C ALA A 163 -9.02 7.17 8.43
N ASN A 164 -10.15 7.83 8.61
CA ASN A 164 -10.45 9.05 7.87
C ASN A 164 -9.47 10.16 8.30
N PRO A 165 -8.63 10.71 7.39
CA PRO A 165 -7.62 11.70 7.74
C PRO A 165 -8.22 13.08 8.06
N ASN A 166 -9.48 13.34 7.70
CA ASN A 166 -10.21 14.54 8.07
C ASN A 166 -11.00 14.31 9.37
N GLY A 167 -10.34 14.49 10.51
CA GLY A 167 -10.94 14.33 11.84
C GLY A 167 -11.90 15.44 12.27
N THR A 168 -12.09 16.49 11.46
CA THR A 168 -12.85 17.70 11.87
C THR A 168 -14.37 17.57 11.73
N GLY A 169 -14.88 16.50 11.10
CA GLY A 169 -16.32 16.33 10.85
C GLY A 169 -16.91 17.32 9.83
N HIS A 170 -16.10 18.22 9.26
CA HIS A 170 -16.54 19.12 8.21
C HIS A 170 -16.66 18.35 6.88
N ASN A 171 -17.91 18.18 6.43
CA ASN A 171 -18.30 17.51 5.18
C ASN A 171 -17.73 18.16 3.90
N ALA A 172 -17.12 19.35 4.00
CA ALA A 172 -16.59 20.07 2.84
C ALA A 172 -15.44 19.33 2.12
N PHE A 173 -14.82 18.33 2.77
CA PHE A 173 -13.68 17.59 2.23
C PHE A 173 -13.82 16.07 2.27
N ASN A 174 -15.03 15.51 2.48
CA ASN A 174 -15.32 14.07 2.58
C ASN A 174 -14.21 13.21 1.95
N PRO A 175 -13.23 12.73 2.74
CA PRO A 175 -12.04 12.17 2.14
C PRO A 175 -12.44 10.89 1.43
N LYS A 176 -12.01 10.82 0.18
CA LYS A 176 -12.29 9.68 -0.66
C LYS A 176 -11.29 8.58 -0.32
N PRO A 177 -11.71 7.31 -0.31
CA PRO A 177 -10.80 6.17 -0.36
C PRO A 177 -9.70 6.36 -1.40
N ALA A 178 -8.51 5.86 -1.10
CA ALA A 178 -7.42 5.77 -2.05
C ALA A 178 -7.82 4.78 -3.15
N ARG A 179 -7.99 5.30 -4.38
CA ARG A 179 -8.38 4.51 -5.54
C ARG A 179 -7.16 4.16 -6.37
N PHE A 180 -6.58 3.00 -6.07
CA PHE A 180 -5.36 2.52 -6.71
C PHE A 180 -5.65 2.01 -8.12
N VAL A 181 -4.65 2.09 -8.99
CA VAL A 181 -4.58 1.27 -10.20
C VAL A 181 -3.76 0.03 -9.86
N ILE A 182 -4.35 -1.15 -10.00
CA ILE A 182 -3.65 -2.42 -9.88
C ILE A 182 -3.20 -2.91 -11.26
N SER A 183 -1.94 -3.31 -11.37
CA SER A 183 -1.39 -3.97 -12.55
C SER A 183 -0.93 -5.38 -12.16
N VAL A 184 -1.72 -6.38 -12.53
CA VAL A 184 -1.40 -7.80 -12.28
C VAL A 184 -0.26 -8.24 -13.20
N LEU A 185 0.72 -8.93 -12.64
CA LEU A 185 1.87 -9.46 -13.34
C LEU A 185 1.61 -10.92 -13.72
N LYS A 186 1.99 -11.28 -14.95
CA LYS A 186 1.83 -12.64 -15.50
C LYS A 186 3.01 -13.53 -15.13
#